data_AF-A0A0P9N0I8-F1
#
_entry.id   AF-A0A0P9N0I8-F1
#
_cell.length_a   1.000
_cell.length_b   1.000
_cell.length_c   1.000
_cell.angle_alpha   90.00
_cell.angle_beta   90.00
_cell.angle_gamma   90.00
#
_symmetry.space_group_name_H-M   'P 1'
#
loop_
_entity.id
_entity.type
_entity.pdbx_description
1 polymer ?
#
loop_
_entity_poly.entity_id
_entity_poly.type
_entity_poly.pdbx_seq_one_letter_code
_entity_poly.pdbx_strand_id
1 'polypeptide(L)'
;MSPVLAGEQNFEDIVLNDLAWYESNSIQLLLNRRVVKIDRIKRVVIADDGTQASYDRLLIATGSRPFILPVPGNTLEGVIGYRDIGHTRQMIDAAVTHKRAVVIGGGLLGLEAANGLSLRG
;
A
#
# COMPACT_ATOMS: atom_id res chain seq x y z
N MET A 1 -0.34 2.48 -9.23
CA MET A 1 0.68 3.28 -8.51
C MET A 1 1.66 3.96 -9.44
N SER A 2 2.19 3.26 -10.44
CA SER A 2 3.21 3.80 -11.36
C SER A 2 2.78 5.04 -12.16
N PRO A 3 1.55 5.12 -12.71
CA PRO A 3 1.08 6.36 -13.35
C PRO A 3 0.98 7.54 -12.37
N VAL A 4 0.64 7.27 -11.10
CA VAL A 4 0.60 8.29 -10.05
C VAL A 4 2.00 8.76 -9.69
N LEU A 5 2.97 7.84 -9.57
CA LEU A 5 4.37 8.20 -9.35
C LEU A 5 4.93 9.02 -10.53
N ALA A 6 4.59 8.67 -11.77
CA ALA A 6 4.97 9.42 -12.96
C ALA A 6 4.26 10.79 -13.10
N GLY A 7 3.13 10.98 -12.41
CA GLY A 7 2.33 12.20 -12.51
C GLY A 7 1.36 12.22 -13.69
N GLU A 8 1.12 11.06 -14.29
CA GLU A 8 0.21 10.87 -15.42
C GLU A 8 -1.26 10.73 -14.97
N GLN A 9 -1.48 10.28 -13.72
CA GLN A 9 -2.80 10.12 -13.12
C GLN A 9 -2.81 10.63 -11.68
N ASN A 10 -3.97 11.09 -11.22
CA ASN A 10 -4.17 11.39 -9.81
C ASN A 10 -4.53 10.11 -9.04
N PHE A 11 -4.48 10.17 -7.71
CA PHE A 11 -4.81 9.02 -6.87
C PHE A 11 -6.28 8.62 -7.03
N GLU A 12 -7.15 9.62 -7.16
CA GLU A 12 -8.60 9.49 -7.29
C GLU A 12 -8.97 8.70 -8.55
N ASP A 13 -8.18 8.84 -9.62
CA ASP A 13 -8.38 8.16 -10.90
C ASP A 13 -8.09 6.64 -10.83
N ILE A 14 -7.38 6.19 -9.79
CA ILE A 14 -7.00 4.79 -9.60
C ILE A 14 -7.72 4.11 -8.42
N VAL A 15 -8.68 4.80 -7.80
CA VAL A 15 -9.56 4.22 -6.77
C VAL A 15 -10.55 3.29 -7.46
N LEU A 16 -10.57 2.02 -7.05
CA LEU A 16 -11.43 1.00 -7.69
C LEU A 16 -12.93 1.30 -7.55
N ASN A 17 -13.36 1.67 -6.35
CA ASN A 17 -14.73 2.03 -6.01
C ASN A 17 -14.69 3.14 -4.96
N ASP A 18 -15.52 4.16 -5.11
CA ASP A 18 -15.67 5.18 -4.08
C ASP A 18 -16.38 4.63 -2.82
N LEU A 19 -16.43 5.42 -1.75
CA LEU A 19 -17.03 5.00 -0.49
C LEU A 19 -18.54 4.74 -0.61
N ALA A 20 -19.24 5.51 -1.45
CA ALA A 20 -20.69 5.39 -1.63
C ALA A 20 -21.06 4.09 -2.37
N TRP A 21 -20.17 3.59 -3.22
CA TRP A 21 -20.34 2.30 -3.90
C TRP A 21 -20.46 1.15 -2.91
N TYR A 22 -19.64 1.12 -1.85
CA TYR A 22 -19.73 0.07 -0.83
C TYR A 22 -21.08 0.08 -0.09
N GLU A 23 -21.55 1.27 0.30
CA GLU A 23 -22.84 1.43 0.98
C GLU A 23 -24.01 1.00 0.06
N SER A 24 -24.02 1.47 -1.19
CA SER A 24 -25.06 1.12 -2.17
C SER A 24 -25.10 -0.38 -2.51
N ASN A 25 -23.98 -1.08 -2.35
CA ASN A 25 -23.87 -2.53 -2.56
C ASN A 25 -24.02 -3.34 -1.25
N SER A 26 -24.44 -2.70 -0.15
CA SER A 26 -24.61 -3.35 1.16
C SER A 26 -23.33 -4.03 1.67
N ILE A 27 -22.17 -3.45 1.38
CA ILE A 27 -20.86 -3.91 1.84
C ILE A 27 -20.42 -3.06 3.02
N GLN A 28 -20.31 -3.66 4.20
CA GLN A 28 -19.74 -2.99 5.36
C GLN A 28 -18.22 -2.89 5.22
N LEU A 29 -17.73 -1.68 4.94
CA LEU A 29 -16.31 -1.39 4.82
C LEU A 29 -15.75 -0.86 6.16
N LEU A 30 -14.84 -1.61 6.78
CA LEU A 30 -14.16 -1.22 8.02
C LEU A 30 -12.68 -0.88 7.74
N LEU A 31 -12.40 0.40 7.47
CA LEU A 31 -11.06 0.91 7.20
C LEU A 31 -10.25 1.11 8.48
N ASN A 32 -8.92 1.19 8.34
CA ASN A 32 -7.99 1.43 9.45
C ASN A 32 -8.04 0.36 10.56
N ARG A 33 -8.53 -0.85 10.26
CA ARG A 33 -8.61 -1.98 11.20
C ARG A 33 -7.74 -3.13 10.69
N ARG A 34 -6.58 -3.33 11.31
CA ARG A 34 -5.71 -4.44 10.94
C ARG A 34 -6.10 -5.66 11.76
N VAL A 35 -6.60 -6.70 11.09
CA VAL A 35 -6.87 -8.00 11.73
C VAL A 35 -5.56 -8.60 12.25
N VAL A 36 -5.50 -8.90 13.55
CA VAL A 36 -4.32 -9.48 14.23
C VAL A 36 -4.56 -10.90 14.72
N LYS A 37 -5.82 -11.34 14.82
CA LYS A 37 -6.15 -12.69 15.25
C LYS A 37 -7.42 -13.20 14.58
N ILE A 38 -7.43 -14.51 14.30
CA ILE A 38 -8.60 -15.26 13.84
C ILE A 38 -8.91 -16.31 14.91
N ASP A 39 -10.02 -16.16 15.63
CA ASP A 39 -10.55 -17.20 16.51
C ASP A 39 -11.45 -18.13 15.68
N ARG A 40 -10.91 -19.29 15.29
CA ARG A 40 -11.62 -20.24 14.44
C ARG A 40 -12.71 -21.03 15.16
N ILE A 41 -12.62 -21.16 16.49
CA ILE A 41 -13.62 -21.87 17.30
C ILE A 41 -14.86 -20.98 17.41
N LYS A 42 -14.67 -19.71 17.77
CA LYS A 42 -15.76 -18.73 17.85
C LYS A 42 -16.19 -18.17 16.50
N ARG A 43 -15.39 -18.42 15.45
CA ARG A 43 -15.54 -17.87 14.09
C ARG A 43 -15.61 -16.34 14.08
N VAL A 44 -14.60 -15.72 14.68
CA VAL A 44 -14.48 -14.26 14.81
C VAL A 44 -13.08 -13.82 14.36
N VAL A 45 -13.01 -12.71 13.63
CA VAL A 45 -11.75 -11.98 13.41
C VAL A 45 -11.64 -10.82 14.39
N ILE A 46 -10.42 -10.55 14.86
CA ILE A 46 -10.14 -9.54 15.87
C ILE A 46 -9.08 -8.58 15.31
N ALA A 47 -9.40 -7.29 15.29
CA ALA A 47 -8.52 -6.21 14.90
C ALA A 47 -7.63 -5.74 16.05
N ASP A 48 -6.56 -4.99 15.73
CA ASP A 48 -5.63 -4.45 16.72
C ASP A 48 -6.24 -3.42 17.67
N ASP A 49 -7.31 -2.76 17.25
CA ASP A 49 -8.10 -1.88 18.10
C ASP A 49 -9.15 -2.61 18.97
N GLY A 50 -9.14 -3.95 18.94
CA GLY A 50 -10.06 -4.80 19.71
C GLY A 50 -11.41 -5.06 19.03
N THR A 51 -11.67 -4.47 17.86
CA THR A 51 -12.93 -4.70 17.14
C THR A 51 -13.03 -6.13 16.63
N GLN A 52 -14.25 -6.67 16.70
CA GLN A 52 -14.55 -8.05 16.36
C GLN A 52 -15.62 -8.12 15.28
N ALA A 53 -15.44 -9.06 14.35
CA ALA A 53 -16.45 -9.41 13.36
C ALA A 53 -16.61 -10.92 13.26
N SER A 54 -17.83 -11.41 13.44
CA SER A 54 -18.19 -12.82 13.26
C SER A 54 -18.27 -13.18 11.77
N TYR A 55 -17.98 -14.44 11.44
CA TYR A 55 -18.06 -14.92 10.07
C TYR A 55 -18.61 -16.35 9.97
N ASP A 56 -19.33 -16.62 8.89
CA ASP A 56 -19.62 -17.99 8.44
C ASP A 56 -18.57 -18.50 7.45
N ARG A 57 -18.03 -17.59 6.65
CA ARG A 57 -16.96 -17.83 5.68
C ARG A 57 -15.95 -16.69 5.79
N LEU A 58 -14.67 -17.04 5.70
CA LEU A 58 -13.57 -16.07 5.80
C LEU A 58 -12.70 -16.16 4.55
N LEU A 59 -12.56 -15.04 3.85
CA LEU A 59 -11.60 -14.86 2.75
C LEU A 59 -10.38 -14.08 3.26
N ILE A 60 -9.18 -14.63 3.04
CA ILE A 60 -7.93 -13.95 3.39
C ILE A 60 -7.38 -13.29 2.12
N ALA A 61 -7.51 -11.97 2.06
CA ALA A 61 -7.08 -11.13 0.93
C ALA A 61 -6.04 -10.07 1.35
N THR A 62 -5.13 -10.41 2.27
CA THR A 62 -4.18 -9.46 2.89
C THR A 62 -3.02 -9.03 1.97
N GLY A 63 -2.90 -9.62 0.78
CA GLY A 63 -1.81 -9.34 -0.15
C GLY A 63 -0.44 -9.69 0.45
N SER A 64 0.58 -8.87 0.13
CA SER A 64 1.95 -9.04 0.61
C SER A 64 2.60 -7.70 0.98
N ARG A 65 3.74 -7.77 1.66
CA ARG A 65 4.58 -6.62 2.02
C ARG A 65 5.86 -6.60 1.17
N PRO A 66 6.44 -5.43 0.89
CA PRO A 66 7.73 -5.36 0.20
C PRO A 66 8.80 -6.06 1.05
N PHE A 67 9.70 -6.78 0.38
CA PHE A 67 10.89 -7.33 1.02
C PHE A 67 11.96 -6.24 1.08
N ILE A 68 12.29 -5.78 2.29
CA ILE A 68 13.37 -4.83 2.53
C ILE A 68 14.66 -5.63 2.76
N LEU A 69 15.72 -5.30 2.02
CA LEU A 69 17.00 -6.02 2.12
C LEU A 69 17.56 -5.93 3.55
N PRO A 70 18.01 -7.06 4.14
CA PRO A 70 18.55 -7.09 5.50
C PRO A 70 20.01 -6.62 5.52
N VAL A 71 20.25 -5.36 5.14
CA VAL A 71 21.59 -4.75 5.06
C VAL A 71 21.67 -3.52 5.98
N PRO A 72 22.87 -3.15 6.47
CA PRO A 72 23.04 -1.93 7.26
C PRO A 72 22.46 -0.71 6.55
N GLY A 73 21.71 0.12 7.27
CA GLY A 73 21.07 1.32 6.74
C GLY A 73 19.70 1.10 6.09
N ASN A 74 19.15 -0.12 6.08
CA ASN A 74 17.84 -0.42 5.50
C ASN A 74 16.62 0.24 6.20
N THR A 75 16.86 0.96 7.29
CA THR A 75 15.85 1.71 8.06
C THR A 75 16.12 3.23 8.04
N LEU A 76 17.13 3.68 7.28
CA LEU A 76 17.41 5.10 7.11
C LEU A 76 16.24 5.80 6.41
N GLU A 77 16.05 7.07 6.75
CA GLU A 77 15.14 7.95 6.03
C GLU A 77 15.51 7.98 4.54
N GLY A 78 14.50 7.88 3.67
CA GLY A 78 14.68 7.76 2.22
C GLY A 78 14.80 6.32 1.70
N VAL A 79 14.90 5.31 2.56
CA VAL A 79 14.71 3.90 2.16
C VAL A 79 13.21 3.60 2.12
N ILE A 80 12.65 3.63 0.91
CA ILE A 80 11.19 3.56 0.68
C ILE A 80 10.85 2.27 -0.07
N GLY A 81 9.94 1.45 0.47
CA GLY A 81 9.36 0.32 -0.26
C GLY A 81 8.46 0.80 -1.41
N TYR A 82 8.04 -0.07 -2.33
CA TYR A 82 7.12 0.34 -3.40
C TYR A 82 5.96 -0.63 -3.53
N ARG A 83 4.86 -0.34 -2.82
CA ARG A 83 3.70 -1.24 -2.75
C ARG A 83 2.33 -0.55 -2.67
N ASP A 84 2.23 0.55 -1.95
CA ASP A 84 0.97 1.25 -1.67
C ASP A 84 1.09 2.76 -1.94
N ILE A 85 -0.02 3.48 -1.75
CA ILE A 85 -0.06 4.94 -1.95
C ILE A 85 0.78 5.71 -0.94
N GLY A 86 0.99 5.19 0.27
CA GLY A 86 1.86 5.83 1.25
C GLY A 86 3.29 5.89 0.75
N HIS A 87 3.80 4.77 0.25
CA HIS A 87 5.10 4.67 -0.40
C HIS A 87 5.24 5.62 -1.61
N THR A 88 4.25 5.65 -2.50
CA THR A 88 4.28 6.55 -3.67
C THR A 88 4.31 8.02 -3.27
N ARG A 89 3.53 8.42 -2.27
CA ARG A 89 3.55 9.80 -1.76
C ARG A 89 4.91 10.15 -1.17
N GLN A 90 5.50 9.27 -0.35
CA GLN A 90 6.86 9.47 0.17
C GLN A 90 7.90 9.68 -0.94
N MET A 91 7.82 8.90 -2.03
CA MET A 91 8.70 9.07 -3.18
C MET A 91 8.48 10.40 -3.91
N ILE A 92 7.22 10.82 -4.09
CA ILE A 92 6.88 12.12 -4.71
C ILE A 92 7.41 13.26 -3.85
N ASP A 93 7.19 13.22 -2.54
CA ASP A 93 7.64 14.24 -1.59
C ASP A 93 9.19 14.31 -1.55
N ALA A 94 9.87 13.17 -1.57
CA ALA A 94 11.32 13.11 -1.64
C ALA A 94 11.85 13.74 -2.95
N ALA A 95 11.20 13.51 -4.08
CA ALA A 95 11.60 14.06 -5.39
C ALA A 95 11.46 15.59 -5.51
N VAL A 96 10.65 16.22 -4.63
CA VAL A 96 10.57 17.68 -4.54
C VAL A 96 11.91 18.28 -4.10
N THR A 97 12.60 17.62 -3.17
CA THR A 97 13.81 18.14 -2.52
C THR A 97 15.10 17.43 -2.93
N HIS A 98 15.00 16.20 -3.46
CA HIS A 98 16.12 15.36 -3.86
C HIS A 98 16.06 15.03 -5.35
N LYS A 99 17.23 14.95 -6.00
CA LYS A 99 17.37 14.79 -7.46
C LYS A 99 18.07 13.50 -7.90
N ARG A 100 18.45 12.67 -6.92
CA ARG A 100 19.15 11.41 -7.18
C ARG A 100 18.43 10.31 -6.42
N ALA A 101 17.96 9.31 -7.16
CA ALA A 101 17.37 8.11 -6.61
C ALA A 101 18.18 6.88 -7.04
N VAL A 102 18.26 5.89 -6.17
CA VAL A 102 18.82 4.57 -6.48
C VAL A 102 17.71 3.55 -6.32
N VAL A 103 17.44 2.81 -7.39
CA VAL A 103 16.46 1.72 -7.35
C VAL A 103 17.18 0.40 -7.14
N ILE A 104 16.81 -0.31 -6.07
CA ILE A 104 17.37 -1.61 -5.74
C ILE A 104 16.37 -2.70 -6.13
N GLY A 105 16.65 -3.37 -7.24
CA GLY A 105 15.83 -4.44 -7.82
C GLY A 105 15.39 -4.11 -9.24
N GLY A 106 15.82 -4.90 -10.23
CA GLY A 106 15.54 -4.68 -11.66
C GLY A 106 14.28 -5.38 -12.19
N GLY A 107 13.33 -5.73 -11.33
CA GLY A 107 12.03 -6.27 -11.75
C GLY A 107 11.10 -5.17 -12.30
N LEU A 108 9.95 -5.56 -12.84
CA LEU A 108 8.98 -4.63 -13.46
C LEU A 108 8.68 -3.40 -12.58
N LEU A 109 8.33 -3.61 -11.31
CA LEU A 109 8.04 -2.51 -10.39
C LEU A 109 9.25 -1.59 -10.13
N GLY A 110 10.47 -2.14 -10.16
CA GLY A 110 11.69 -1.35 -10.03
C GLY A 110 11.92 -0.47 -11.26
N LEU A 111 11.72 -1.01 -12.46
CA LEU A 111 11.80 -0.25 -13.71
C LEU A 111 10.73 0.85 -13.78
N GLU A 112 9.50 0.54 -13.35
CA GLU A 112 8.42 1.52 -13.27
C GLU A 112 8.70 2.62 -12.24
N ALA A 113 9.28 2.28 -11.08
CA ALA A 113 9.69 3.25 -10.08
C ALA A 113 10.81 4.17 -10.60
N ALA A 114 11.81 3.59 -11.29
CA ALA A 114 12.89 4.34 -11.91
C ALA A 114 12.36 5.32 -12.97
N ASN A 115 11.47 4.86 -13.85
CA ASN A 115 10.83 5.70 -14.85
C ASN A 115 9.98 6.81 -14.21
N GLY A 116 9.11 6.46 -13.27
CA GLY A 116 8.25 7.42 -12.58
C GLY A 116 9.04 8.51 -11.86
N LEU A 117 10.11 8.14 -11.15
CA LEU A 117 11.01 9.11 -10.51
C LEU A 117 11.77 9.96 -11.53
N SER A 118 12.25 9.38 -12.62
CA SER A 118 12.93 10.14 -13.69
C SER A 118 12.03 11.22 -14.30
N LEU A 119 10.72 10.98 -14.38
CA LEU A 119 9.73 11.95 -14.89
C LEU A 119 9.44 13.07 -13.87
N ARG A 120 9.76 12.89 -12.59
CA ARG A 120 9.64 13.93 -11.55
C ARG A 120 10.82 14.90 -11.50
N GLY A 121 11.87 14.63 -12.29
CA GLY A 121 13.09 15.44 -12.40
C GLY A 121 13.95 15.39 -11.17
#